data_AF-A0A925J1A0-F1
#
_entry.id   AF-A0A925J1A0-F1
#
_cell.length_a   1.000
_cell.length_b   1.000
_cell.length_c   1.000
_cell.angle_alpha   90.00
_cell.angle_beta   90.00
_cell.angle_gamma   90.00
#
_symmetry.space_group_name_H-M   'P 1'
#
loop_
_entity.id
_entity.type
_entity.pdbx_description
1 polymer ?
#
loop_
_entity_poly.entity_id
_entity_poly.type
_entity_poly.pdbx_seq_one_letter_code
_entity_poly.pdbx_strand_id
1 'polypeptide(L)' 'SAEQKKQLLVQLDKEANASAKNETNSNEHYFAMLKRLTISGYFTSEIGATQALNYEAIPGKFEGCIAFKKGDKPWATN' A
#
# COMPACT_ATOMS: atom_id res chain seq x y z
N SER A 1 -4.44 8.84 -22.79
CA SER A 1 -5.09 7.51 -22.58
C SER A 1 -4.72 6.96 -21.22
N ALA A 2 -5.54 6.06 -20.63
CA ALA A 2 -5.26 5.42 -19.34
C ALA A 2 -3.89 4.71 -19.32
N GLU A 3 -3.49 4.14 -20.45
CA GLU A 3 -2.20 3.45 -20.60
C GLU A 3 -1.00 4.40 -20.49
N GLN A 4 -1.10 5.60 -21.06
CA GLN A 4 -0.04 6.62 -20.97
C GLN A 4 0.17 7.11 -19.52
N LYS A 5 -0.93 7.26 -18.75
CA LYS A 5 -0.85 7.61 -17.33
C LYS A 5 -0.14 6.52 -16.53
N LYS A 6 -0.49 5.26 -16.78
CA LYS A 6 0.15 4.10 -16.13
C LYS A 6 1.64 4.05 -16.45
N GLN A 7 2.02 4.23 -17.72
CA GLN A 7 3.43 4.22 -18.13
C GLN A 7 4.23 5.33 -17.45
N LEU A 8 3.68 6.55 -17.37
CA LEU A 8 4.31 7.66 -16.66
C LEU A 8 4.54 7.33 -15.18
N LEU A 9 3.53 6.79 -14.48
CA LEU A 9 3.66 6.42 -13.06
C LEU A 9 4.71 5.32 -12.85
N VAL A 10 4.79 4.35 -13.76
CA VAL A 10 5.82 3.28 -13.69
C VAL A 10 7.23 3.84 -13.89
N GLN A 11 7.39 4.84 -14.76
CA GLN A 11 8.68 5.51 -14.95
C GLN A 11 9.11 6.25 -13.67
N LEU A 12 8.21 7.04 -13.08
CA LEU A 12 8.45 7.76 -11.83
C LEU A 12 8.77 6.83 -10.66
N ASP A 13 8.14 5.66 -10.60
CA ASP A 13 8.42 4.67 -9.56
C ASP A 13 9.82 4.05 -9.72
N LYS A 14 10.26 3.80 -10.96
CA LYS A 14 11.62 3.31 -11.23
C LYS A 14 12.67 4.34 -10.86
N GLU A 15 12.44 5.61 -11.19
CA GLU A 15 13.31 6.72 -10.83
C GLU A 15 13.44 6.86 -9.31
N ALA A 16 12.31 6.85 -8.60
CA ALA A 16 12.27 6.88 -7.14
C ALA A 16 13.08 5.73 -6.52
N ASN A 17 12.90 4.49 -6.99
CA ASN A 17 13.63 3.33 -6.49
C ASN A 17 15.13 3.36 -6.82
N ALA A 18 15.52 3.98 -7.95
CA ALA A 18 16.92 4.17 -8.30
C ALA A 18 17.58 5.25 -7.43
N SER A 19 16.87 6.34 -7.15
CA SER A 19 17.37 7.42 -6.29
C SER A 19 17.64 6.95 -4.86
N ALA A 20 16.79 6.05 -4.33
CA ALA A 20 16.95 5.46 -3.00
C ALA A 20 18.22 4.59 -2.85
N LYS A 21 18.80 4.09 -3.95
CA LYS A 21 20.04 3.30 -3.95
C LYS A 21 21.29 4.17 -3.98
N ASN A 22 21.16 5.45 -4.28
CA ASN A 22 22.28 6.38 -4.33
C ASN A 22 22.33 7.13 -3.00
N GLU A 23 23.18 6.66 -2.07
CA GLU A 23 23.36 7.24 -0.73
C GLU A 23 23.82 8.71 -0.73
N THR A 24 24.18 9.24 -1.90
CA THR A 24 24.67 10.62 -2.09
C THR A 24 23.58 11.67 -2.19
N ASN A 25 22.31 11.27 -2.39
CA ASN A 25 21.18 12.20 -2.40
C ASN A 25 20.33 11.99 -1.15
N SER A 26 20.50 12.85 -0.14
CA SER A 26 19.78 12.79 1.13
C SER A 26 18.29 13.14 1.03
N ASN A 27 17.78 13.42 -0.17
CA ASN A 27 16.39 13.83 -0.38
C ASN A 27 15.60 12.70 -1.02
N GLU A 28 14.60 12.20 -0.28
CA GLU A 28 13.63 11.23 -0.78
C GLU A 28 12.95 11.77 -2.05
N HIS A 29 12.86 10.95 -3.10
CA HIS A 29 12.21 11.34 -4.35
C HIS A 29 10.75 11.73 -4.08
N TYR A 30 10.31 12.90 -4.56
CA TYR A 30 8.98 13.47 -4.28
C TYR A 30 7.83 12.47 -4.55
N PHE A 31 7.96 11.66 -5.61
CA PHE A 31 6.98 10.63 -5.96
C PHE A 31 6.88 9.51 -4.92
N ALA A 32 7.99 9.12 -4.27
CA ALA A 32 7.99 8.10 -3.23
C ALA A 32 7.17 8.55 -2.01
N MET A 33 7.39 9.80 -1.56
CA MET A 33 6.63 10.40 -0.48
C MET A 33 5.13 10.46 -0.81
N LEU A 34 4.78 10.96 -2.00
CA LEU A 34 3.38 11.06 -2.44
C LEU A 34 2.71 9.69 -2.54
N LYS A 35 3.40 8.69 -3.10
CA LYS A 35 2.91 7.31 -3.20
C LYS A 35 2.66 6.72 -1.81
N ARG A 36 3.60 6.88 -0.88
CA ARG A 36 3.48 6.40 0.49
C ARG A 36 2.29 7.03 1.22
N LEU A 37 2.13 8.35 1.13
CA LEU A 37 1.02 9.07 1.76
C LEU A 37 -0.33 8.65 1.18
N THR A 38 -0.41 8.45 -0.14
CA THR A 38 -1.64 8.01 -0.80
C THR A 38 -2.02 6.58 -0.38
N ILE A 39 -1.05 5.67 -0.32
CA ILE A 39 -1.26 4.30 0.16
C ILE A 39 -1.72 4.33 1.63
N SER A 40 -1.03 5.07 2.50
CA SER A 40 -1.38 5.19 3.91
C SER A 40 -2.77 5.78 4.11
N GLY A 41 -3.09 6.88 3.42
CA GLY A 41 -4.42 7.50 3.46
C GLY A 41 -5.51 6.57 2.94
N TYR A 42 -5.24 5.76 1.91
CA TYR A 42 -6.20 4.78 1.42
C TYR A 42 -6.45 3.68 2.43
N PHE A 43 -5.41 3.05 2.97
CA PHE A 43 -5.57 1.94 3.93
C PHE A 43 -6.05 2.36 5.32
N THR A 44 -5.94 3.64 5.68
CA THR A 44 -6.55 4.21 6.89
C THR A 44 -7.96 4.77 6.68
N SER A 45 -8.41 4.89 5.43
CA SER A 45 -9.79 5.28 5.13
C SER A 45 -10.77 4.13 5.34
N GLU A 46 -12.03 4.46 5.64
CA GLU A 46 -13.13 3.50 5.76
C GLU A 46 -13.26 2.61 4.51
N ILE A 47 -13.07 3.20 3.32
CA ILE A 47 -13.16 2.49 2.03
C ILE A 47 -12.02 1.47 1.88
N GLY A 48 -10.79 1.84 2.22
CA GLY A 48 -9.65 0.92 2.15
C GLY A 48 -9.74 -0.18 3.21
N ALA A 49 -10.21 0.14 4.41
CA ALA A 49 -10.41 -0.82 5.48
C ALA A 49 -11.48 -1.87 5.13
N THR A 50 -12.58 -1.48 4.46
CA THR A 50 -13.70 -2.38 4.15
C THR A 50 -13.56 -3.14 2.83
N GLN A 51 -12.96 -2.53 1.81
CA GLN A 51 -12.86 -3.13 0.48
C GLN A 51 -11.54 -3.86 0.25
N ALA A 52 -10.42 -3.34 0.75
CA ALA A 52 -9.10 -3.93 0.55
C ALA A 52 -8.69 -4.87 1.70
N LEU A 53 -9.21 -4.63 2.91
CA LEU A 53 -8.97 -5.44 4.10
C LEU A 53 -10.28 -6.09 4.57
N ASN A 54 -10.18 -7.17 5.34
CA ASN A 54 -11.34 -7.71 6.07
C ASN A 54 -11.50 -6.88 7.34
N TYR A 55 -12.43 -5.91 7.31
CA TYR A 55 -12.76 -5.09 8.48
C TYR A 55 -13.74 -5.83 9.39
N GLU A 56 -13.32 -6.10 10.63
CA GLU A 56 -14.18 -6.59 11.70
C GLU A 56 -14.14 -5.57 12.84
N ALA A 57 -15.24 -4.85 13.06
CA ALA A 57 -15.29 -3.72 14.00
C ALA A 57 -15.09 -4.15 15.47
N ILE A 58 -15.35 -5.41 15.78
CA ILE A 58 -15.17 -6.02 17.10
C ILE A 58 -14.48 -7.35 16.86
N PRO A 59 -13.16 -7.48 17.13
CA PRO A 59 -12.50 -8.76 17.03
C PRO A 59 -13.16 -9.70 18.04
N GLY A 60 -13.82 -10.74 17.53
CA GLY A 60 -14.47 -11.76 18.35
C GLY A 60 -13.44 -12.66 19.03
N LYS A 61 -13.73 -13.97 19.10
CA LYS A 61 -12.79 -14.95 19.65
C LYS A 61 -11.49 -14.97 18.84
N PHE A 62 -10.35 -14.82 19.51
CA PHE A 62 -9.03 -14.98 18.89
C PHE A 62 -8.79 -16.45 18.52
N GLU A 63 -8.78 -16.76 17.23
CA GLU A 63 -8.38 -18.07 16.70
C GLU A 63 -7.03 -17.91 15.98
N GLY A 64 -5.94 -18.29 16.64
CA GLY A 64 -4.57 -18.07 16.13
C GLY A 64 -4.16 -18.94 14.93
N CYS A 65 -4.94 -19.95 14.57
CA CYS A 65 -4.63 -20.89 13.49
C CYS A 65 -5.82 -21.06 12.53
N ILE A 66 -6.24 -19.97 11.88
CA ILE A 66 -7.17 -20.06 10.74
C ILE A 66 -6.33 -20.37 9.49
N ALA A 67 -6.66 -21.47 8.81
CA ALA A 67 -5.97 -21.85 7.57
C ALA A 67 -6.21 -20.79 6.49
N PHE A 68 -5.19 -19.98 6.19
CA PHE A 68 -5.24 -18.97 5.14
C PHE A 68 -5.48 -19.64 3.78
N LYS A 69 -6.63 -19.37 3.15
CA LYS A 69 -6.89 -19.80 1.79
C LYS A 69 -6.29 -18.77 0.83
N LYS A 70 -5.84 -19.24 -0.33
CA LYS A 70 -5.24 -18.39 -1.36
C LYS A 70 -6.31 -17.43 -1.91
N GLY A 71 -6.30 -16.18 -1.47
CA GLY A 71 -7.29 -15.16 -1.82
C GLY A 71 -7.94 -14.47 -0.61
N ASP A 72 -7.67 -14.94 0.61
CA ASP A 72 -8.14 -14.27 1.81
C ASP A 72 -7.45 -12.91 1.98
N LYS A 73 -8.25 -11.88 2.25
CA LYS A 73 -7.73 -10.53 2.49
C LYS A 73 -7.10 -10.47 3.89
N PRO A 74 -6.03 -9.67 4.07
CA PRO A 74 -5.50 -9.43 5.40
C PRO A 74 -6.54 -8.74 6.29
N TRP A 75 -6.48 -9.03 7.59
CA TRP A 75 -7.31 -8.39 8.61
C TRP A 75 -6.86 -6.93 8.83
N ALA A 76 -7.81 -6.04 9.09
CA ALA A 76 -7.52 -4.61 9.29
C ALA A 76 -6.87 -4.28 10.64
N THR A 77 -6.98 -5.17 11.63
CA THR A 77 -6.46 -5.00 12.99
C THR A 77 -5.32 -5.99 13.27
N ASN A 78 -4.18 -5.47 13.73
CA ASN A 78 -3.08 -6.25 14.31
C ASN A 78 -3.26 -6.37 15.83
#